data_AF-A0AAW1MGF9-F1
#
_entry.id   AF-A0AAW1MGF9-F1
#
_cell.length_a   1.000
_cell.length_b   1.000
_cell.length_c   1.000
_cell.angle_alpha   90.00
_cell.angle_beta   90.00
_cell.angle_gamma   90.00
#
_symmetry.space_group_name_H-M   'P 1'
#
loop_
_entity.id
_entity.type
_entity.pdbx_description
1 polymer ?
#
loop_
_entity_poly.entity_id
_entity_poly.type
_entity_poly.pdbx_seq_one_letter_code
_entity_poly.pdbx_strand_id
1 'polypeptide(L)'
;MATKHVLKLSAINTFHENENKIIRKGENALESGHVKQMGFDAELLTIRGQVSASMKNKDYKVEICLNKDGDIILANWSCPRGIKCHHIAALALFAHYNIAATDVECVWNIPKGKPDEVDDATVTKVAELTTGQSQNEKWILVRKYRLTASNFGLVLDAQKRGRFPPSLFKRLSGVYNLEGVKAIQWGRLHEKVAIEHFKNTMNLEVQETGIWLTNSGLLGATPDGLVQDDAIIEVKCPYSYRSDVLSETLKSTSSYIIHFNEEGDVVVNNTHHYYHQIQGLLHILNRSICYLCIWTTKEAIIAPIERDVEILENFVTQQYVPSLM
;
A
#
# COMPACT_ATOMS: atom_id res chain seq x y z
N MET A 1 -0.48 6.01 -17.26
CA MET A 1 -0.38 4.58 -16.89
C MET A 1 1.01 4.09 -17.25
N ALA A 2 1.81 3.65 -16.28
CA ALA A 2 3.11 3.06 -16.56
C ALA A 2 2.90 1.76 -17.34
N THR A 3 3.50 1.67 -18.51
CA THR A 3 3.29 0.57 -19.45
C THR A 3 4.14 -0.61 -19.01
N LYS A 4 3.53 -1.76 -18.73
CA LYS A 4 4.24 -2.97 -18.25
C LYS A 4 5.24 -3.54 -19.26
N HIS A 5 5.12 -3.15 -20.53
CA HIS A 5 5.83 -3.74 -21.66
C HIS A 5 6.55 -2.63 -22.43
N VAL A 6 7.81 -2.89 -22.83
CA VAL A 6 8.59 -1.99 -23.70
C VAL A 6 7.91 -1.82 -25.05
N LEU A 7 7.29 -2.89 -25.58
CA LEU A 7 6.53 -2.87 -26.83
C LEU A 7 5.05 -3.10 -26.53
N LYS A 8 4.16 -2.21 -26.98
CA LYS A 8 2.70 -2.31 -26.74
C LYS A 8 1.99 -3.07 -27.84
N LEU A 9 0.91 -3.77 -27.52
CA LEU A 9 0.03 -4.41 -28.52
C LEU A 9 -0.51 -3.41 -29.55
N SER A 10 -0.82 -2.17 -29.11
CA SER A 10 -1.25 -1.11 -30.01
C SER A 10 -0.19 -0.75 -31.05
N ALA A 11 1.08 -0.68 -30.66
CA ALA A 11 2.20 -0.41 -31.56
C ALA A 11 2.40 -1.52 -32.59
N ILE A 12 2.28 -2.78 -32.16
CA ILE A 12 2.37 -3.95 -33.05
C ILE A 12 1.26 -3.90 -34.10
N ASN A 13 0.04 -3.59 -33.68
CA ASN A 13 -1.12 -3.51 -34.56
C ASN A 13 -1.03 -2.34 -35.55
N THR A 14 -0.59 -1.16 -35.07
CA THR A 14 -0.36 0.03 -35.91
C THR A 14 0.72 -0.21 -36.96
N PHE A 15 1.84 -0.84 -36.59
CA PHE A 15 2.94 -1.14 -37.52
C PHE A 15 2.51 -2.05 -38.69
N HIS A 16 1.59 -2.97 -38.44
CA HIS A 16 1.03 -3.84 -39.45
C HIS A 16 -0.19 -3.24 -40.16
N GLU A 17 -0.42 -1.92 -40.08
CA GLU A 17 -1.52 -1.21 -40.73
C GLU A 17 -2.91 -1.80 -40.37
N ASN A 18 -3.07 -2.37 -39.17
CA ASN A 18 -4.26 -3.11 -38.73
C ASN A 18 -4.60 -4.35 -39.59
N GLU A 19 -3.61 -4.94 -40.28
CA GLU A 19 -3.76 -6.21 -40.97
C GLU A 19 -3.82 -7.39 -39.97
N ASN A 20 -4.99 -7.58 -39.35
CA ASN A 20 -5.26 -8.64 -38.37
C ASN A 20 -4.87 -10.04 -38.84
N LYS A 21 -4.85 -10.29 -40.16
CA LYS A 21 -4.45 -11.57 -40.74
C LYS A 21 -2.95 -11.87 -40.55
N ILE A 22 -2.09 -10.85 -40.55
CA ILE A 22 -0.65 -11.02 -40.30
C ILE A 22 -0.41 -11.25 -38.80
N ILE A 23 -1.10 -10.48 -37.95
CA ILE A 23 -1.02 -10.63 -36.49
C ILE A 23 -1.43 -12.04 -36.08
N ARG A 24 -2.58 -12.55 -36.55
CA ARG A 24 -3.03 -13.94 -36.27
C ARG A 24 -2.03 -15.00 -36.70
N LYS A 25 -1.32 -14.78 -37.81
CA LYS A 25 -0.25 -15.69 -38.24
C LYS A 25 0.98 -15.58 -37.35
N GLY A 26 1.27 -14.40 -36.82
CA GLY A 26 2.30 -14.17 -35.82
C GLY A 26 1.99 -14.88 -34.50
N GLU A 27 0.74 -14.77 -34.02
CA GLU A 27 0.23 -15.48 -32.83
C GLU A 27 0.39 -17.00 -32.98
N ASN A 28 -0.09 -17.57 -34.09
CA ASN A 28 0.08 -19.00 -34.35
C ASN A 28 1.55 -19.43 -34.39
N ALA A 29 2.43 -18.59 -34.96
CA ALA A 29 3.86 -18.88 -35.02
C ALA A 29 4.52 -18.83 -33.63
N LEU A 30 4.09 -17.88 -32.79
CA LEU A 30 4.49 -17.75 -31.40
C LEU A 30 4.08 -18.98 -30.57
N GLU A 31 2.80 -19.34 -30.60
CA GLU A 31 2.25 -20.48 -29.86
C GLU A 31 2.88 -21.81 -30.27
N SER A 32 3.27 -21.93 -31.54
CA SER A 32 3.96 -23.11 -32.08
C SER A 32 5.47 -23.12 -31.81
N GLY A 33 6.01 -22.15 -31.04
CA GLY A 33 7.43 -22.11 -30.68
C GLY A 33 8.37 -21.85 -31.86
N HIS A 34 7.93 -21.10 -32.88
CA HIS A 34 8.77 -20.76 -34.03
C HIS A 34 9.77 -19.63 -33.75
N VAL A 35 9.61 -18.86 -32.65
CA VAL A 35 10.63 -17.90 -32.21
C VAL A 35 11.73 -18.68 -31.49
N LYS A 36 12.90 -18.84 -32.13
CA LYS A 36 14.01 -19.67 -31.64
C LYS A 36 14.98 -18.90 -30.76
N GLN A 37 15.15 -17.61 -31.04
CA GLN A 37 16.05 -16.73 -30.32
C GLN A 37 15.48 -15.32 -30.32
N MET A 38 15.63 -14.63 -29.19
CA MET A 38 15.39 -13.19 -29.06
C MET A 38 16.47 -12.60 -28.16
N GLY A 39 16.97 -11.43 -28.54
CA GLY A 39 17.77 -10.54 -27.69
C GLY A 39 17.21 -9.12 -27.77
N PHE A 40 17.34 -8.39 -26.67
CA PHE A 40 16.95 -6.99 -26.57
C PHE A 40 18.16 -6.15 -26.17
N ASP A 41 18.40 -5.09 -26.94
CA ASP A 41 19.42 -4.09 -26.67
C ASP A 41 18.73 -2.83 -26.15
N ALA A 42 18.86 -2.58 -24.85
CA ALA A 42 18.17 -1.48 -24.17
C ALA A 42 18.74 -0.11 -24.54
N GLU A 43 20.04 -0.01 -24.85
CA GLU A 43 20.68 1.24 -25.26
C GLU A 43 20.23 1.66 -26.66
N LEU A 44 20.10 0.69 -27.57
CA LEU A 44 19.69 0.92 -28.95
C LEU A 44 18.18 0.76 -29.18
N LEU A 45 17.40 0.42 -28.14
CA LEU A 45 15.97 0.08 -28.22
C LEU A 45 15.65 -0.87 -29.39
N THR A 46 16.49 -1.90 -29.54
CA THR A 46 16.45 -2.80 -30.70
C THR A 46 16.24 -4.24 -30.25
N ILE A 47 15.23 -4.89 -30.84
CA ILE A 47 14.93 -6.32 -30.64
C ILE A 47 15.46 -7.10 -31.84
N ARG A 48 16.26 -8.13 -31.60
CA ARG A 48 16.77 -9.04 -32.64
C ARG A 48 16.33 -10.45 -32.35
N GLY A 49 15.91 -11.18 -33.38
CA GLY A 49 15.51 -12.57 -33.19
C GLY A 49 15.56 -13.41 -34.45
N GLN A 50 15.41 -14.71 -34.23
CA GLN A 50 15.33 -15.73 -35.27
C GLN A 50 13.97 -16.41 -35.19
N VAL A 51 13.23 -16.39 -36.29
CA VAL A 51 11.90 -16.99 -36.39
C VAL A 51 11.86 -18.01 -37.53
N SER A 52 11.53 -19.25 -37.20
CA SER A 52 11.41 -20.35 -38.16
C SER A 52 10.24 -20.14 -39.12
N ALA A 53 10.42 -20.55 -40.37
CA ALA A 53 9.35 -20.62 -41.35
C ALA A 53 8.35 -21.73 -40.97
N SER A 54 7.05 -21.48 -41.14
CA SER A 54 6.01 -22.45 -40.73
C SER A 54 6.06 -23.81 -41.44
N MET A 55 6.64 -23.87 -42.65
CA MET A 55 6.61 -25.06 -43.53
C MET A 55 7.99 -25.46 -44.06
N LYS A 56 9.05 -24.75 -43.68
CA LYS A 56 10.40 -24.98 -44.22
C LYS A 56 11.39 -25.03 -43.06
N ASN A 57 12.39 -25.90 -43.17
CA ASN A 57 13.51 -25.92 -42.24
C ASN A 57 14.47 -24.76 -42.53
N LYS A 58 14.00 -23.53 -42.29
CA LYS A 58 14.72 -22.28 -42.54
C LYS A 58 14.27 -21.23 -41.53
N ASP A 59 15.25 -20.55 -40.94
CA ASP A 59 15.02 -19.46 -40.01
C ASP A 59 15.25 -18.11 -40.68
N TYR A 60 14.39 -17.15 -40.35
CA TYR A 60 14.52 -15.77 -40.77
C TYR A 60 15.00 -14.90 -39.63
N LYS A 61 15.97 -14.04 -39.93
CA LYS A 61 16.45 -13.01 -39.02
C LYS A 61 15.50 -11.83 -39.10
N VAL A 62 15.09 -11.35 -37.94
CA VAL A 62 14.22 -10.20 -37.77
C VAL A 62 14.85 -9.26 -36.78
N GLU A 63 14.84 -7.97 -37.10
CA GLU A 63 15.26 -6.89 -36.21
C GLU A 63 14.14 -5.84 -36.18
N ILE A 64 13.81 -5.35 -34.99
CA ILE A 64 12.73 -4.38 -34.74
C ILE A 64 13.34 -3.25 -33.92
N CYS A 65 13.30 -2.03 -34.44
CA CYS A 65 13.76 -0.84 -33.74
C CYS A 65 12.55 -0.10 -33.16
N LEU A 66 12.67 0.30 -31.90
CA LEU A 66 11.62 1.01 -31.16
C LEU A 66 12.00 2.47 -30.93
N ASN A 67 11.01 3.34 -30.79
CA ASN A 67 11.21 4.66 -30.18
C ASN A 67 11.12 4.56 -28.64
N LYS A 68 11.33 5.69 -27.95
CA LYS A 68 11.23 5.79 -26.49
C LYS A 68 9.83 5.49 -25.93
N ASP A 69 8.79 5.61 -26.76
CA ASP A 69 7.39 5.38 -26.37
C ASP A 69 6.95 3.91 -26.54
N GLY A 70 7.83 3.08 -27.10
CA GLY A 70 7.60 1.67 -27.38
C GLY A 70 6.93 1.39 -28.72
N ASP A 71 6.92 2.35 -29.64
CA ASP A 71 6.40 2.17 -31.00
C ASP A 71 7.47 1.65 -31.95
N ILE A 72 7.07 0.78 -32.89
CA ILE A 72 7.95 0.25 -33.91
C ILE A 72 8.19 1.32 -34.98
N ILE A 73 9.43 1.81 -35.07
CA ILE A 73 9.84 2.80 -36.08
C ILE A 73 10.38 2.14 -37.35
N LEU A 74 11.00 0.97 -37.21
CA LEU A 74 11.65 0.26 -38.30
C LEU A 74 11.67 -1.24 -37.99
N ALA A 75 11.54 -2.06 -39.03
CA ALA A 75 11.87 -3.48 -38.94
C ALA A 75 12.73 -3.90 -40.13
N ASN A 76 13.77 -4.68 -39.87
CA ASN A 76 14.59 -5.34 -40.89
C ASN A 76 14.29 -6.85 -40.88
N TRP A 77 14.34 -7.48 -42.05
CA TRP A 77 13.97 -8.88 -42.20
C TRP A 77 14.81 -9.56 -43.27
N SER A 78 15.05 -10.87 -43.11
CA SER A 78 15.59 -11.72 -44.19
C SER A 78 14.51 -12.49 -44.97
N CYS A 79 13.23 -12.27 -44.64
CA CYS A 79 12.10 -12.90 -45.29
C CYS A 79 11.74 -12.22 -46.63
N PRO A 80 11.57 -12.95 -47.74
CA PRO A 80 11.23 -12.33 -49.04
C PRO A 80 9.85 -11.63 -49.05
N ARG A 81 9.01 -11.83 -48.01
CA ARG A 81 7.68 -11.20 -47.90
C ARG A 81 7.69 -9.73 -47.50
N GLY A 82 8.82 -9.17 -47.07
CA GLY A 82 8.84 -7.76 -46.71
C GLY A 82 8.40 -7.47 -45.27
N ILE A 83 8.10 -6.19 -45.04
CA ILE A 83 7.56 -5.63 -43.79
C ILE A 83 6.23 -6.28 -43.35
N LYS A 84 5.49 -6.87 -44.29
CA LYS A 84 4.21 -7.56 -44.08
C LYS A 84 4.38 -9.04 -43.73
N CYS A 85 5.52 -9.44 -43.16
CA CYS A 85 5.75 -10.84 -42.81
C CYS A 85 5.31 -11.16 -41.38
N HIS A 86 4.66 -12.31 -41.20
CA HIS A 86 4.24 -12.79 -39.88
C HIS A 86 5.41 -13.07 -38.91
N HIS A 87 6.66 -13.16 -39.40
CA HIS A 87 7.84 -13.32 -38.54
C HIS A 87 8.13 -12.05 -37.73
N ILE A 88 7.87 -10.86 -38.29
CA ILE A 88 7.95 -9.59 -37.56
C ILE A 88 6.87 -9.56 -36.47
N ALA A 89 5.63 -9.90 -36.83
CA ALA A 89 4.54 -10.01 -35.85
C ALA A 89 4.86 -11.02 -34.74
N ALA A 90 5.38 -12.20 -35.07
CA ALA A 90 5.73 -13.24 -34.09
C ALA A 90 6.82 -12.77 -33.12
N LEU A 91 7.90 -12.15 -33.62
CA LEU A 91 8.97 -11.62 -32.78
C LEU A 91 8.47 -10.45 -31.91
N ALA A 92 7.66 -9.56 -32.48
CA ALA A 92 7.07 -8.43 -31.76
C ALA A 92 6.14 -8.89 -30.62
N LEU A 93 5.30 -9.90 -30.86
CA LEU A 93 4.44 -10.48 -29.84
C LEU A 93 5.26 -11.22 -28.77
N PHE A 94 6.27 -11.99 -29.16
CA PHE A 94 7.17 -12.63 -28.20
C PHE A 94 7.89 -11.59 -27.32
N ALA A 95 8.37 -10.50 -27.91
CA ALA A 95 9.00 -9.39 -27.20
C ALA A 95 8.05 -8.68 -26.23
N HIS A 96 6.78 -8.48 -26.62
CA HIS A 96 5.76 -7.93 -25.73
C HIS A 96 5.63 -8.75 -24.44
N TYR A 97 5.63 -10.08 -24.53
CA TYR A 97 5.49 -10.95 -23.35
C TYR A 97 6.80 -11.18 -22.57
N ASN A 98 7.96 -10.96 -23.18
CA ASN A 98 9.26 -11.36 -22.60
C ASN A 98 10.22 -10.19 -22.32
N ILE A 99 9.85 -8.94 -22.62
CA ILE A 99 10.62 -7.73 -22.28
C ILE A 99 9.78 -6.85 -21.37
N ALA A 100 10.23 -6.73 -20.11
CA ALA A 100 9.59 -5.89 -19.12
C ALA A 100 10.03 -4.44 -19.29
N ALA A 101 9.15 -3.48 -18.98
CA ALA A 101 9.50 -2.06 -18.99
C ALA A 101 10.65 -1.69 -18.02
N THR A 102 10.97 -2.58 -17.08
CA THR A 102 12.14 -2.48 -16.18
C THR A 102 13.48 -2.82 -16.85
N ASP A 103 13.46 -3.40 -18.06
CA ASP A 103 14.68 -3.75 -18.81
C ASP A 103 15.30 -2.52 -19.53
N VAL A 104 14.62 -1.37 -19.48
CA VAL A 104 15.14 -0.07 -19.92
C VAL A 104 15.42 0.77 -18.67
N GLU A 105 16.64 1.29 -18.52
CA GLU A 105 16.99 2.19 -17.41
C GLU A 105 16.00 3.37 -17.37
N CYS A 106 15.23 3.45 -16.29
CA CYS A 106 14.23 4.49 -16.13
C CYS A 106 14.87 5.78 -15.63
N VAL A 107 14.72 6.86 -16.39
CA VAL A 107 14.86 8.23 -15.88
C VAL A 107 13.51 8.64 -15.30
N TRP A 108 13.40 8.66 -13.97
CA TRP A 108 12.18 9.07 -13.29
C TRP A 108 11.91 10.56 -13.51
N ASN A 109 11.04 10.87 -14.48
CA ASN A 109 10.41 12.19 -14.54
C ASN A 109 9.30 12.24 -13.48
N ILE A 110 9.59 12.86 -12.34
CA ILE A 110 8.58 13.23 -11.35
C ILE A 110 7.55 14.10 -12.08
N PRO A 111 6.26 13.72 -12.15
CA PRO A 111 5.24 14.53 -12.78
C PRO A 111 5.22 15.92 -12.14
N LYS A 112 5.32 16.98 -12.96
CA LYS A 112 5.07 18.35 -12.50
C LYS A 112 3.57 18.57 -12.39
N GLY A 113 2.99 18.03 -11.32
CA GLY A 113 1.59 18.18 -10.94
C GLY A 113 1.39 17.65 -9.53
N LYS A 114 0.66 18.39 -8.67
CA LYS A 114 0.24 17.88 -7.36
C LYS A 114 -0.61 16.61 -7.63
N PRO A 115 -0.36 15.47 -6.97
CA PRO A 115 -1.22 14.30 -7.14
C PRO A 115 -2.68 14.69 -6.89
N ASP A 116 -3.61 14.14 -7.67
CA ASP A 116 -5.05 14.40 -7.49
C ASP A 116 -5.41 14.12 -6.03
N GLU A 117 -5.90 15.14 -5.34
CA GLU A 117 -6.30 15.03 -3.94
C GLU A 117 -7.61 14.24 -3.85
N VAL A 118 -7.65 13.27 -2.95
CA VAL A 118 -8.86 12.56 -2.55
C VAL A 118 -9.76 13.54 -1.81
N ASP A 119 -10.94 13.79 -2.35
CA ASP A 119 -11.93 14.66 -1.71
C ASP A 119 -12.55 14.01 -0.46
N ASP A 120 -13.12 14.83 0.42
CA ASP A 120 -13.70 14.38 1.69
C ASP A 120 -14.84 13.38 1.47
N ALA A 121 -15.63 13.55 0.39
CA ALA A 121 -16.71 12.63 0.03
C ALA A 121 -16.17 11.21 -0.27
N THR A 122 -15.05 11.12 -0.98
CA THR A 122 -14.36 9.86 -1.27
C THR A 122 -13.78 9.27 0.02
N VAL A 123 -13.19 10.09 0.90
CA VAL A 123 -12.68 9.62 2.20
C VAL A 123 -13.80 9.01 3.03
N THR A 124 -14.93 9.70 3.19
CA THR A 124 -16.11 9.17 3.89
C THR A 124 -16.60 7.89 3.23
N LYS A 125 -16.65 7.83 1.90
CA LYS A 125 -17.10 6.63 1.20
C LYS A 125 -16.19 5.44 1.42
N VAL A 126 -14.88 5.65 1.44
CA VAL A 126 -13.89 4.61 1.76
C VAL A 126 -14.10 4.13 3.19
N ALA A 127 -14.27 5.04 4.16
CA ALA A 127 -14.53 4.67 5.55
C ALA A 127 -15.78 3.79 5.69
N GLU A 128 -16.90 4.17 5.06
CA GLU A 128 -18.13 3.36 5.04
C GLU A 128 -17.89 1.96 4.45
N LEU A 129 -17.30 1.89 3.25
CA LEU A 129 -17.10 0.63 2.52
C LEU A 129 -16.13 -0.33 3.21
N THR A 130 -15.31 0.18 4.13
CA THR A 130 -14.29 -0.55 4.87
C THR A 130 -14.64 -0.79 6.34
N THR A 131 -15.88 -0.46 6.74
CA THR A 131 -16.41 -0.76 8.09
C THR A 131 -16.33 -2.26 8.40
N GLY A 132 -16.11 -2.62 9.67
CA GLY A 132 -15.87 -4.00 10.10
C GLY A 132 -14.38 -4.41 10.12
N GLN A 133 -13.50 -3.49 9.71
CA GLN A 133 -12.05 -3.58 9.86
C GLN A 133 -11.45 -4.94 9.43
N SER A 134 -10.90 -5.71 10.39
CA SER A 134 -10.25 -7.01 10.12
C SER A 134 -11.19 -8.06 9.51
N GLN A 135 -12.51 -7.90 9.63
CA GLN A 135 -13.51 -8.76 9.02
C GLN A 135 -13.92 -8.29 7.61
N ASN A 136 -13.41 -7.16 7.14
CA ASN A 136 -13.71 -6.59 5.84
C ASN A 136 -12.47 -6.64 4.92
N GLU A 137 -12.54 -7.45 3.87
CA GLU A 137 -11.43 -7.59 2.91
C GLU A 137 -11.05 -6.27 2.24
N LYS A 138 -12.02 -5.37 1.99
CA LYS A 138 -11.73 -4.05 1.42
C LYS A 138 -10.86 -3.21 2.34
N TRP A 139 -11.06 -3.31 3.65
CA TRP A 139 -10.22 -2.64 4.64
C TRP A 139 -8.78 -3.15 4.58
N ILE A 140 -8.59 -4.46 4.44
CA ILE A 140 -7.27 -5.08 4.27
C ILE A 140 -6.59 -4.58 2.99
N LEU A 141 -7.33 -4.57 1.87
CA LEU A 141 -6.84 -4.12 0.58
C LEU A 141 -6.44 -2.65 0.60
N VAL A 142 -7.30 -1.78 1.14
CA VAL A 142 -7.04 -0.34 1.25
C VAL A 142 -5.81 -0.12 2.11
N ARG A 143 -5.63 -0.80 3.26
CA ARG A 143 -4.46 -0.61 4.13
C ARG A 143 -3.13 -1.05 3.54
N LYS A 144 -3.13 -1.92 2.53
CA LYS A 144 -1.90 -2.44 1.94
C LYS A 144 -1.08 -1.30 1.33
N TYR A 145 0.23 -1.29 1.61
CA TYR A 145 1.18 -0.27 1.14
C TYR A 145 0.91 1.16 1.65
N ARG A 146 0.06 1.31 2.68
CA ARG A 146 -0.26 2.61 3.28
C ARG A 146 0.36 2.73 4.67
N LEU A 147 0.93 3.89 4.97
CA LEU A 147 1.35 4.18 6.33
C LEU A 147 0.12 4.45 7.18
N THR A 148 -0.07 3.62 8.21
CA THR A 148 -1.22 3.71 9.11
C THR A 148 -0.84 4.28 10.47
N ALA A 149 -1.76 5.00 11.13
CA ALA A 149 -1.55 5.65 12.42
C ALA A 149 -0.90 4.73 13.48
N SER A 150 -1.26 3.45 13.51
CA SER A 150 -0.69 2.44 14.42
C SER A 150 0.83 2.23 14.27
N ASN A 151 1.45 2.72 13.20
CA ASN A 151 2.89 2.64 12.96
C ASN A 151 3.62 3.98 13.19
N PHE A 152 2.92 5.06 13.55
CA PHE A 152 3.52 6.40 13.66
C PHE A 152 4.61 6.45 14.74
N GLY A 153 4.39 5.79 15.88
CA GLY A 153 5.41 5.72 16.94
C GLY A 153 6.73 5.10 16.48
N LEU A 154 6.67 4.05 15.65
CA LEU A 154 7.86 3.39 15.11
C LEU A 154 8.60 4.28 14.10
N VAL A 155 7.83 5.03 13.30
CA VAL A 155 8.36 5.99 12.33
C VAL A 155 9.05 7.15 13.04
N LEU A 156 8.40 7.75 14.03
CA LEU A 156 8.97 8.84 14.82
C LEU A 156 10.24 8.41 15.54
N ASP A 157 10.24 7.21 16.11
CA ASP A 157 11.42 6.60 16.71
C ASP A 157 12.58 6.43 15.72
N ALA A 158 12.29 5.94 14.52
CA ALA A 158 13.30 5.79 13.47
C ALA A 158 13.84 7.14 12.98
N GLN A 159 12.97 8.14 12.86
CA GLN A 159 13.35 9.51 12.53
C GLN A 159 14.25 10.12 13.62
N LYS A 160 13.87 9.99 14.90
CA LYS A 160 14.68 10.45 16.04
C LYS A 160 16.07 9.81 16.07
N ARG A 161 16.17 8.54 15.67
CA ARG A 161 17.45 7.80 15.56
C ARG A 161 18.23 8.12 14.28
N GLY A 162 17.65 8.85 13.33
CA GLY A 162 18.24 9.10 12.01
C GLY A 162 18.42 7.84 11.16
N ARG A 163 17.68 6.76 11.45
CA ARG A 163 17.84 5.47 10.77
C ARG A 163 16.51 4.71 10.67
N PHE A 164 16.13 4.34 9.45
CA PHE A 164 14.98 3.50 9.15
C PHE A 164 15.41 2.04 8.88
N PRO A 165 15.18 1.09 9.81
CA PRO A 165 15.63 -0.29 9.62
C PRO A 165 14.78 -1.04 8.58
N PRO A 166 15.33 -2.02 7.84
CA PRO A 166 14.56 -2.83 6.88
C PRO A 166 13.34 -3.53 7.50
N SER A 167 13.40 -3.87 8.79
CA SER A 167 12.29 -4.47 9.54
C SER A 167 11.07 -3.54 9.66
N LEU A 168 11.29 -2.21 9.71
CA LEU A 168 10.21 -1.23 9.70
C LEU A 168 9.47 -1.29 8.37
N PHE A 169 10.19 -1.22 7.24
CA PHE A 169 9.58 -1.31 5.91
C PHE A 169 8.84 -2.63 5.70
N LYS A 170 9.42 -3.76 6.12
CA LYS A 170 8.74 -5.06 6.07
C LYS A 170 7.43 -5.08 6.86
N ARG A 171 7.39 -4.40 8.02
CA ARG A 171 6.16 -4.26 8.84
C ARG A 171 5.13 -3.41 8.11
N LEU A 172 5.55 -2.26 7.56
CA LEU A 172 4.68 -1.33 6.85
C LEU A 172 4.11 -1.92 5.54
N SER A 173 4.83 -2.82 4.87
CA SER A 173 4.35 -3.50 3.66
C SER A 173 3.32 -4.62 3.93
N GLY A 174 2.95 -4.88 5.20
CA GLY A 174 1.91 -5.84 5.56
C GLY A 174 2.30 -7.31 5.41
N VAL A 175 3.60 -7.63 5.37
CA VAL A 175 4.12 -8.99 5.10
C VAL A 175 4.16 -9.88 6.36
N TYR A 176 3.60 -9.43 7.49
CA TYR A 176 3.60 -10.19 8.74
C TYR A 176 2.26 -10.90 8.95
N ASN A 177 2.29 -12.24 9.07
CA ASN A 177 1.17 -13.00 9.60
C ASN A 177 1.11 -12.77 11.13
N LEU A 178 0.01 -12.18 11.59
CA LEU A 178 -0.23 -11.82 12.99
C LEU A 178 -1.26 -12.75 13.68
N GLU A 179 -1.78 -13.76 12.99
CA GLU A 179 -2.87 -14.61 13.46
C GLU A 179 -2.53 -15.44 14.72
N GLY A 180 -1.25 -15.74 14.95
CA GLY A 180 -0.78 -16.51 16.11
C GLY A 180 -0.44 -15.69 17.36
N VAL A 181 -0.56 -14.36 17.33
CA VAL A 181 -0.12 -13.51 18.44
C VAL A 181 -1.21 -13.41 19.50
N LYS A 182 -0.99 -14.02 20.68
CA LYS A 182 -1.94 -14.04 21.81
C LYS A 182 -2.48 -12.65 22.17
N ALA A 183 -1.61 -11.63 22.15
CA ALA A 183 -2.01 -10.26 22.46
C ALA A 183 -3.01 -9.67 21.46
N ILE A 184 -2.88 -10.02 20.17
CA ILE A 184 -3.78 -9.55 19.11
C ILE A 184 -5.12 -10.27 19.20
N GLN A 185 -5.10 -11.59 19.43
CA GLN A 185 -6.32 -12.37 19.65
C GLN A 185 -7.10 -11.87 20.88
N TRP A 186 -6.39 -11.59 21.98
CA TRP A 186 -6.97 -11.02 23.19
C TRP A 186 -7.61 -9.66 22.94
N GLY A 187 -6.92 -8.76 22.23
CA GLY A 187 -7.46 -7.46 21.82
C GLY A 187 -8.77 -7.60 21.07
N ARG A 188 -8.75 -8.36 19.96
CA ARG A 188 -9.94 -8.59 19.11
C ARG A 188 -11.13 -9.17 19.86
N LEU A 189 -10.88 -10.08 20.80
CA LEU A 189 -11.96 -10.72 21.57
C LEU A 189 -12.64 -9.76 22.54
N HIS A 190 -11.89 -8.82 23.13
CA HIS A 190 -12.39 -7.97 24.21
C HIS A 190 -12.68 -6.53 23.80
N GLU A 191 -12.31 -6.12 22.59
CA GLU A 191 -12.56 -4.78 22.05
C GLU A 191 -14.04 -4.38 22.18
N LYS A 192 -14.96 -5.23 21.73
CA LYS A 192 -16.41 -4.99 21.85
C LYS A 192 -16.88 -4.88 23.30
N VAL A 193 -16.32 -5.68 24.21
CA VAL A 193 -16.66 -5.63 25.64
C VAL A 193 -16.22 -4.29 26.25
N ALA A 194 -15.03 -3.81 25.89
CA ALA A 194 -14.52 -2.52 26.33
C ALA A 194 -15.32 -1.34 25.75
N ILE A 195 -15.72 -1.40 24.47
CA ILE A 195 -16.61 -0.40 23.86
C ILE A 195 -17.94 -0.34 24.59
N GLU A 196 -18.58 -1.48 24.85
CA GLU A 196 -19.85 -1.52 25.59
C GLU A 196 -19.69 -0.99 27.02
N HIS A 197 -18.56 -1.28 27.69
CA HIS A 197 -18.27 -0.68 28.99
C HIS A 197 -18.15 0.85 28.89
N PHE A 198 -17.41 1.36 27.91
CA PHE A 198 -17.29 2.81 27.66
C PHE A 198 -18.65 3.46 27.43
N LYS A 199 -19.50 2.88 26.57
CA LYS A 199 -20.84 3.40 26.25
C LYS A 199 -21.69 3.57 27.49
N ASN A 200 -21.71 2.54 28.35
CA ASN A 200 -22.48 2.55 29.59
C ASN A 200 -21.93 3.56 30.62
N THR A 201 -20.61 3.62 30.77
CA THR A 201 -19.96 4.50 31.76
C THR A 201 -20.05 5.98 31.39
N MET A 202 -19.85 6.31 30.11
CA MET A 202 -19.89 7.68 29.62
C MET A 202 -21.28 8.14 29.20
N ASN A 203 -22.23 7.21 29.07
CA ASN A 203 -23.55 7.45 28.48
C ASN A 203 -23.45 8.10 27.08
N LEU A 204 -22.54 7.57 26.26
CA LEU A 204 -22.27 8.02 24.90
C LEU A 204 -22.40 6.85 23.93
N GLU A 205 -22.92 7.12 22.73
CA GLU A 205 -22.94 6.14 21.66
C GLU A 205 -21.61 6.09 20.90
N VAL A 206 -21.27 4.90 20.42
CA VAL A 206 -20.08 4.64 19.61
C VAL A 206 -20.52 4.05 18.28
N GLN A 207 -20.13 4.70 17.18
CA GLN A 207 -20.41 4.25 15.83
C GLN A 207 -19.19 3.52 15.24
N GLU A 208 -19.42 2.34 14.68
CA GLU A 208 -18.38 1.62 13.92
C GLU A 208 -17.99 2.41 12.66
N THR A 209 -16.72 2.31 12.26
CA THR A 209 -16.19 2.95 11.06
C THR A 209 -15.11 2.08 10.42
N GLY A 210 -14.77 2.37 9.16
CA GLY A 210 -13.61 1.83 8.48
C GLY A 210 -12.38 2.74 8.50
N ILE A 211 -11.56 2.64 7.46
CA ILE A 211 -10.33 3.43 7.33
C ILE A 211 -10.61 4.81 6.72
N TRP A 212 -10.09 5.83 7.39
CA TRP A 212 -10.04 7.22 6.95
C TRP A 212 -8.68 7.50 6.31
N LEU A 213 -8.66 8.33 5.28
CA LEU A 213 -7.47 8.66 4.51
C LEU A 213 -7.24 10.16 4.53
N THR A 214 -5.98 10.59 4.49
CA THR A 214 -5.66 11.99 4.15
C THR A 214 -5.97 12.26 2.69
N ASN A 215 -6.13 13.53 2.31
CA ASN A 215 -6.37 13.95 0.92
C ASN A 215 -5.28 13.46 -0.05
N SER A 216 -4.04 13.27 0.39
CA SER A 216 -3.00 12.68 -0.45
C SER A 216 -3.22 11.19 -0.78
N GLY A 217 -4.10 10.51 -0.05
CA GLY A 217 -4.29 9.05 -0.08
C GLY A 217 -3.10 8.25 0.48
N LEU A 218 -2.05 8.89 1.00
CA LEU A 218 -0.81 8.23 1.45
C LEU A 218 -0.84 7.81 2.92
N LEU A 219 -1.62 8.48 3.75
CA LEU A 219 -1.80 8.18 5.16
C LEU A 219 -3.20 7.63 5.41
N GLY A 220 -3.32 6.74 6.40
CA GLY A 220 -4.61 6.21 6.82
C GLY A 220 -4.72 5.94 8.31
N ALA A 221 -5.94 6.01 8.82
CA ALA A 221 -6.28 5.83 10.22
C ALA A 221 -7.55 4.99 10.35
N THR A 222 -7.63 4.15 11.38
CA THR A 222 -8.84 3.42 11.71
C THR A 222 -8.98 3.51 13.23
N PRO A 223 -9.89 4.34 13.75
CA PRO A 223 -10.20 4.32 15.19
C PRO A 223 -11.06 3.10 15.50
N ASP A 224 -11.19 2.76 16.78
CA ASP A 224 -12.08 1.67 17.22
C ASP A 224 -13.56 2.11 17.21
N GLY A 225 -13.82 3.41 17.20
CA GLY A 225 -15.15 3.96 16.91
C GLY A 225 -15.17 5.48 16.87
N LEU A 226 -16.24 6.02 16.26
CA LEU A 226 -16.58 7.44 16.29
C LEU A 226 -17.52 7.71 17.47
N VAL A 227 -17.29 8.81 18.18
CA VAL A 227 -18.07 9.21 19.35
C VAL A 227 -18.60 10.62 19.10
N GLN A 228 -19.92 10.74 18.95
CA GLN A 228 -20.56 12.00 18.58
C GLN A 228 -19.91 12.61 17.32
N ASP A 229 -19.86 13.94 17.23
CA ASP A 229 -19.38 14.66 16.04
C ASP A 229 -17.87 14.92 16.06
N ASP A 230 -17.26 15.08 17.24
CA ASP A 230 -15.88 15.59 17.39
C ASP A 230 -14.94 14.70 18.23
N ALA A 231 -15.37 13.48 18.55
CA ALA A 231 -14.55 12.54 19.30
C ALA A 231 -14.43 11.16 18.63
N ILE A 232 -13.41 10.42 19.07
CA ILE A 232 -13.18 9.02 18.73
C ILE A 232 -12.91 8.21 20.00
N ILE A 233 -13.00 6.89 19.90
CA ILE A 233 -12.51 5.97 20.91
C ILE A 233 -11.36 5.13 20.36
N GLU A 234 -10.34 4.91 21.18
CA GLU A 234 -9.27 3.95 20.96
C GLU A 234 -9.20 3.01 22.16
N VAL A 235 -9.35 1.72 21.93
CA VAL A 235 -9.42 0.67 22.93
C VAL A 235 -8.09 -0.08 22.99
N LYS A 236 -7.56 -0.24 24.20
CA LYS A 236 -6.41 -1.09 24.47
C LYS A 236 -6.77 -2.15 25.49
N CYS A 237 -6.71 -3.40 25.08
CA CYS A 237 -6.82 -4.56 25.98
C CYS A 237 -5.43 -5.19 26.15
N PRO A 238 -4.58 -4.70 27.07
CA PRO A 238 -3.22 -5.21 27.21
C PRO A 238 -3.18 -6.64 27.74
N TYR A 239 -2.69 -7.58 26.92
CA TYR A 239 -2.57 -8.98 27.34
C TYR A 239 -1.67 -9.16 28.58
N SER A 240 -0.59 -8.38 28.71
CA SER A 240 0.31 -8.48 29.87
C SER A 240 -0.37 -8.11 31.19
N TYR A 241 -1.29 -7.14 31.16
CA TYR A 241 -2.03 -6.64 32.33
C TYR A 241 -3.46 -7.17 32.42
N ARG A 242 -3.81 -8.20 31.64
CA ARG A 242 -5.19 -8.67 31.45
C ARG A 242 -5.93 -9.04 32.74
N SER A 243 -5.19 -9.42 33.78
CA SER A 243 -5.73 -9.86 35.08
C SER A 243 -5.45 -8.86 36.20
N ASP A 244 -4.89 -7.70 35.87
CA ASP A 244 -4.38 -6.74 36.83
C ASP A 244 -5.38 -5.60 37.05
N VAL A 245 -5.31 -5.02 38.24
CA VAL A 245 -5.88 -3.72 38.57
C VAL A 245 -4.81 -2.68 38.17
N LEU A 246 -4.99 -2.02 37.03
CA LEU A 246 -4.03 -1.07 36.46
C LEU A 246 -3.78 0.12 37.40
N SER A 247 -4.81 0.59 38.12
CA SER A 247 -4.72 1.64 39.13
C SER A 247 -3.77 1.31 40.28
N GLU A 248 -3.46 0.03 40.50
CA GLU A 248 -2.44 -0.41 41.45
C GLU A 248 -1.13 -0.71 40.74
N THR A 249 -1.20 -1.41 39.61
CA THR A 249 -0.03 -1.95 38.90
C THR A 249 0.80 -0.86 38.23
N LEU A 250 0.16 0.19 37.70
CA LEU A 250 0.82 1.29 37.01
C LEU A 250 1.30 2.41 37.93
N LYS A 251 1.10 2.32 39.26
CA LYS A 251 1.70 3.27 40.23
C LYS A 251 3.21 3.21 40.27
N SER A 252 3.79 2.04 39.94
CA SER A 252 5.24 1.80 40.04
C SER A 252 5.98 1.93 38.69
N THR A 253 5.28 2.26 37.60
CA THR A 253 5.88 2.35 36.27
C THR A 253 5.27 3.47 35.43
N SER A 254 6.12 4.22 34.73
CA SER A 254 5.71 5.26 33.77
C SER A 254 5.87 4.83 32.30
N SER A 255 6.22 3.56 32.05
CA SER A 255 6.53 3.08 30.70
C SER A 255 5.31 2.77 29.83
N TYR A 256 4.13 2.63 30.42
CA TYR A 256 2.89 2.40 29.69
C TYR A 256 2.28 3.73 29.20
N ILE A 257 1.20 3.65 28.41
CA ILE A 257 0.55 4.85 27.85
C ILE A 257 -0.05 5.76 28.92
N ILE A 258 -0.33 5.23 30.11
CA ILE A 258 -0.78 6.00 31.27
C ILE A 258 0.04 5.61 32.50
N HIS A 259 0.07 6.50 33.48
CA HIS A 259 0.53 6.27 34.85
C HIS A 259 -0.34 7.09 35.81
N PHE A 260 -0.11 6.94 37.11
CA PHE A 260 -0.85 7.67 38.14
C PHE A 260 0.10 8.61 38.90
N ASN A 261 -0.32 9.86 39.12
CA ASN A 261 0.43 10.80 39.98
C ASN A 261 0.23 10.47 41.47
N GLU A 262 0.84 11.27 42.36
CA GLU A 262 0.74 11.08 43.81
C GLU A 262 -0.70 11.26 44.32
N GLU A 263 -1.50 12.08 43.62
CA GLU A 263 -2.91 12.33 43.89
C GLU A 263 -3.83 11.19 43.41
N GLY A 264 -3.33 10.27 42.59
CA GLY A 264 -4.10 9.17 42.01
C GLY A 264 -4.83 9.50 40.71
N ASP A 265 -4.54 10.65 40.09
CA ASP A 265 -5.04 11.04 38.78
C ASP A 265 -4.27 10.35 37.66
N VAL A 266 -4.97 10.09 36.55
CA VAL A 266 -4.41 9.48 35.35
C VAL A 266 -3.59 10.50 34.58
N VAL A 267 -2.32 10.19 34.32
CA VAL A 267 -1.40 11.00 33.51
C VAL A 267 -1.00 10.24 32.25
N VAL A 268 -1.16 10.88 31.09
CA VAL A 268 -0.86 10.29 29.78
C VAL A 268 0.63 10.43 29.45
N ASN A 269 1.26 9.34 29.03
CA ASN A 269 2.63 9.33 28.53
C ASN A 269 2.69 9.73 27.05
N ASN A 270 3.04 10.99 26.79
CA ASN A 270 3.11 11.57 25.43
C ASN A 270 4.27 11.04 24.56
N THR A 271 5.20 10.26 25.13
CA THR A 271 6.30 9.64 24.37
C THR A 271 5.97 8.22 23.89
N HIS A 272 4.86 7.65 24.39
CA HIS A 272 4.48 6.28 24.12
C HIS A 272 3.96 6.11 22.68
N HIS A 273 4.19 4.94 22.06
CA HIS A 273 3.76 4.70 20.67
C HIS A 273 2.24 4.81 20.47
N TYR A 274 1.45 4.42 21.47
CA TYR A 274 -0.01 4.62 21.43
C TYR A 274 -0.41 6.09 21.44
N TYR A 275 0.34 6.97 22.10
CA TYR A 275 0.07 8.41 22.04
C TYR A 275 0.25 8.91 20.60
N HIS A 276 1.37 8.57 19.96
CA HIS A 276 1.62 8.93 18.56
C HIS A 276 0.57 8.33 17.60
N GLN A 277 0.07 7.11 17.88
CA GLN A 277 -1.05 6.54 17.13
C GLN A 277 -2.30 7.39 17.27
N ILE A 278 -2.69 7.73 18.51
CA ILE A 278 -3.89 8.52 18.80
C ILE A 278 -3.82 9.91 18.16
N GLN A 279 -2.68 10.58 18.25
CA GLN A 279 -2.47 11.86 17.56
C GLN A 279 -2.61 11.72 16.03
N GLY A 280 -2.12 10.62 15.46
CA GLY A 280 -2.35 10.30 14.06
C GLY A 280 -3.82 10.08 13.71
N LEU A 281 -4.59 9.41 14.56
CA LEU A 281 -6.04 9.23 14.38
C LEU A 281 -6.76 10.58 14.41
N LEU A 282 -6.54 11.40 15.45
CA LEU A 282 -7.17 12.71 15.62
C LEU A 282 -6.85 13.65 14.46
N HIS A 283 -5.60 13.64 13.99
CA HIS A 283 -5.18 14.45 12.85
C HIS A 283 -5.88 14.01 11.56
N ILE A 284 -5.86 12.72 11.22
CA ILE A 284 -6.40 12.21 9.95
C ILE A 284 -7.93 12.32 9.91
N LEU A 285 -8.62 12.09 11.03
CA LEU A 285 -10.08 12.17 11.09
C LEU A 285 -10.59 13.60 11.31
N ASN A 286 -9.69 14.56 11.59
CA ASN A 286 -10.05 15.91 12.01
C ASN A 286 -11.04 15.90 13.19
N ARG A 287 -10.57 15.37 14.32
CA ARG A 287 -11.32 15.26 15.58
C ARG A 287 -10.52 15.86 16.72
N SER A 288 -11.19 16.44 17.71
CA SER A 288 -10.50 17.13 18.81
C SER A 288 -10.11 16.21 19.95
N ILE A 289 -10.87 15.14 20.21
CA ILE A 289 -10.69 14.31 21.41
C ILE A 289 -10.71 12.82 21.07
N CYS A 290 -9.79 12.07 21.67
CA CYS A 290 -9.82 10.60 21.71
C CYS A 290 -10.06 10.14 23.14
N TYR A 291 -11.11 9.36 23.36
CA TYR A 291 -11.27 8.60 24.59
C TYR A 291 -10.42 7.33 24.51
N LEU A 292 -9.28 7.32 25.20
CA LEU A 292 -8.48 6.11 25.35
C LEU A 292 -9.13 5.23 26.42
N CYS A 293 -9.68 4.08 26.02
CA CYS A 293 -10.24 3.09 26.92
C CYS A 293 -9.25 1.93 27.09
N ILE A 294 -8.72 1.76 28.30
CA ILE A 294 -7.80 0.66 28.63
C ILE A 294 -8.57 -0.34 29.49
N TRP A 295 -8.75 -1.54 28.97
CA TRP A 295 -9.62 -2.55 29.59
C TRP A 295 -8.85 -3.80 30.02
N THR A 296 -9.10 -4.23 31.25
CA THR A 296 -8.67 -5.53 31.80
C THR A 296 -9.89 -6.29 32.32
N THR A 297 -9.68 -7.54 32.75
CA THR A 297 -10.74 -8.32 33.40
C THR A 297 -11.12 -7.81 34.80
N LYS A 298 -10.38 -6.83 35.35
CA LYS A 298 -10.60 -6.28 36.69
C LYS A 298 -11.12 -4.86 36.69
N GLU A 299 -10.71 -4.03 35.72
CA GLU A 299 -11.14 -2.64 35.62
C GLU A 299 -11.01 -2.09 34.20
N ALA A 300 -11.60 -0.92 33.98
CA ALA A 300 -11.42 -0.14 32.77
C ALA A 300 -11.09 1.31 33.14
N ILE A 301 -10.07 1.88 32.49
CA ILE A 301 -9.69 3.28 32.64
C ILE A 301 -10.03 4.00 31.34
N ILE A 302 -10.70 5.15 31.46
CA ILE A 302 -11.04 6.01 30.32
C ILE A 302 -10.28 7.33 30.51
N ALA A 303 -9.35 7.62 29.61
CA ALA A 303 -8.55 8.84 29.63
C ALA A 303 -8.82 9.66 28.35
N PRO A 304 -9.34 10.90 28.45
CA PRO A 304 -9.45 11.78 27.29
C PRO A 304 -8.06 12.27 26.88
N ILE A 305 -7.78 12.24 25.58
CA ILE A 305 -6.56 12.77 24.97
C ILE A 305 -6.96 13.78 23.91
N GLU A 306 -6.51 15.02 24.08
CA GLU A 306 -6.75 16.10 23.13
C GLU A 306 -5.78 16.05 21.96
N ARG A 307 -6.23 16.58 20.82
CA ARG A 307 -5.41 16.72 19.61
C ARG A 307 -4.28 17.71 19.85
N ASP A 308 -3.07 17.26 19.52
CA ASP A 308 -1.84 18.04 19.51
C ASP A 308 -1.42 18.29 18.05
N VAL A 309 -1.04 19.53 17.72
CA VAL A 309 -0.76 19.94 16.33
C VAL A 309 0.73 19.87 16.04
N GLU A 310 1.16 18.68 15.65
CA GLU A 310 2.25 18.37 14.73
C GLU A 310 2.24 16.86 14.56
N ILE A 311 2.52 16.30 13.36
CA ILE A 311 3.12 14.96 13.14
C ILE A 311 2.98 14.50 11.66
N LEU A 312 4.14 14.30 11.02
CA LEU A 312 4.48 13.31 9.97
C LEU A 312 4.15 13.52 8.46
N GLU A 313 4.09 14.73 7.92
CA GLU A 313 4.01 14.88 6.44
C GLU A 313 5.34 14.56 5.71
N ASN A 314 6.48 14.93 6.31
CA ASN A 314 7.80 14.79 5.66
C ASN A 314 8.29 13.34 5.52
N PHE A 315 8.01 12.46 6.49
CA PHE A 315 8.46 11.07 6.43
C PHE A 315 7.81 10.30 5.27
N VAL A 316 6.51 10.50 5.09
CA VAL A 316 5.71 9.77 4.10
C VAL A 316 6.23 10.02 2.69
N THR A 317 6.45 11.29 2.37
CA THR A 317 6.81 11.76 1.03
C THR A 317 8.27 11.45 0.69
N GLN A 318 9.21 11.67 1.62
CA GLN A 318 10.65 11.62 1.32
C GLN A 318 11.31 10.26 1.61
N GLN A 319 10.70 9.40 2.42
CA GLN A 319 11.33 8.16 2.88
C GLN A 319 10.47 6.92 2.60
N TYR A 320 9.19 6.94 2.99
CA TYR A 320 8.34 5.75 2.88
C TYR A 320 7.95 5.44 1.43
N VAL A 321 7.40 6.41 0.69
CA VAL A 321 6.99 6.21 -0.72
C VAL A 321 8.16 5.73 -1.60
N PRO A 322 9.36 6.34 -1.55
CA PRO A 322 10.53 5.84 -2.29
C PRO A 322 10.93 4.39 -1.97
N SER A 323 10.70 3.91 -0.74
CA SER A 323 11.05 2.53 -0.35
C SER A 323 10.10 1.45 -0.88
N LEU A 324 8.96 1.85 -1.43
CA LEU A 324 7.94 0.96 -2.00
C LEU A 324 8.08 0.79 -3.52
N MET A 325 8.87 1.66 -4.17
CA MET A 325 9.16 1.67 -5.61
C MET A 325 10.41 0.85 -5.91
#